data_AF-A0A426X3M6-F1
#
_entry.id   AF-A0A426X3M6-F1
#
_cell.length_a   1.000
_cell.length_b   1.000
_cell.length_c   1.000
_cell.angle_alpha   90.00
_cell.angle_beta   90.00
_cell.angle_gamma   90.00
#
_symmetry.space_group_name_H-M   'P 1'
#
loop_
_entity.id
_entity.type
_entity.pdbx_description
1 polymer ?
#
loop_
_entity_poly.entity_id
_entity_poly.type
_entity_poly.pdbx_seq_one_letter_code
_entity_poly.pdbx_strand_id
1 'polypeptide(L)'
;MTRVEFDTVIDFVVAKDIHLISDEVYSGTNFDSPGFISVMEAMQSRKNVAHRVHLVYSLSKDLGLPGFRVGAIYSNNETVVAAATKMSSFGLVSSQTQYLLSALLSDKELSRSYIVENRRRIKERHDLLVRGLERTGISCLKSNAGLFCWVDMRHLLKSNTFEGEMELWKTMVYQVGLNISPGSSCHCDEPGWFRVCFANMSAETLELAIQRLDDFVVSCRGHKVVCNSGCRMQRKKPSLPKWILTLPSSDRMLER
;
A
#
# COMPACT_ATOMS: atom_id res chain seq x y z
N MET A 1 -0.23 3.07 13.66
CA MET A 1 -1.03 2.89 14.89
C MET A 1 -0.65 3.95 15.89
N THR A 2 -1.64 4.49 16.58
CA THR A 2 -1.48 5.40 17.71
C THR A 2 -1.09 4.62 18.96
N ARG A 3 -0.63 5.33 20.00
CA ARG A 3 -0.30 4.72 21.29
C ARG A 3 -1.48 3.97 21.90
N VAL A 4 -2.67 4.57 21.84
CA VAL A 4 -3.91 3.99 22.38
C VAL A 4 -4.29 2.69 21.65
N GLU A 5 -4.15 2.66 20.33
CA GLU A 5 -4.39 1.43 19.54
C GLU A 5 -3.40 0.32 19.92
N PHE A 6 -2.11 0.66 20.09
CA PHE A 6 -1.12 -0.32 20.55
C PHE A 6 -1.44 -0.86 21.94
N ASP A 7 -1.73 0.01 22.90
CA ASP A 7 -2.05 -0.40 24.27
C ASP A 7 -3.28 -1.34 24.27
N THR A 8 -4.31 -1.02 23.47
CA THR A 8 -5.51 -1.86 23.30
C THR A 8 -5.19 -3.24 22.70
N VAL A 9 -4.39 -3.28 21.63
CA VAL A 9 -4.02 -4.55 20.97
C VAL A 9 -3.14 -5.40 21.88
N ILE A 10 -2.18 -4.79 22.58
CA ILE A 10 -1.32 -5.51 23.51
C ILE A 10 -2.15 -6.07 24.67
N ASP A 11 -3.07 -5.29 25.25
CA ASP A 11 -3.95 -5.75 26.33
C ASP A 11 -4.82 -6.94 25.88
N PHE A 12 -5.34 -6.90 24.65
CA PHE A 12 -6.07 -8.01 24.05
C PHE A 12 -5.18 -9.26 23.91
N VAL A 13 -3.96 -9.11 23.41
CA VAL A 13 -2.99 -10.20 23.23
C VAL A 13 -2.63 -10.83 24.58
N VAL A 14 -2.46 -10.02 25.64
CA VAL A 14 -2.25 -10.50 27.01
C VAL A 14 -3.46 -11.30 27.48
N ALA A 15 -4.67 -10.73 27.35
CA ALA A 15 -5.90 -11.34 27.83
C ALA A 15 -6.25 -12.65 27.12
N LYS A 16 -5.88 -12.79 25.85
CA LYS A 16 -6.17 -13.98 25.03
C LYS A 16 -5.06 -15.02 25.00
N ASP A 17 -3.94 -14.74 25.65
CA ASP A 17 -2.79 -15.64 25.66
C ASP A 17 -2.21 -15.95 24.27
N ILE A 18 -2.21 -14.95 23.37
CA ILE A 18 -1.79 -15.12 21.96
C ILE A 18 -0.52 -14.30 21.64
N HIS A 19 -0.05 -14.40 20.39
CA HIS A 19 1.09 -13.66 19.87
C HIS A 19 0.67 -12.37 19.15
N LEU A 20 1.57 -11.38 19.12
CA LEU A 20 1.47 -10.17 18.31
C LEU A 20 2.66 -10.12 17.34
N ILE A 21 2.37 -10.02 16.05
CA ILE A 21 3.39 -9.80 15.02
C ILE A 21 3.17 -8.40 14.45
N SER A 22 4.14 -7.52 14.64
CA SER A 22 4.17 -6.16 14.06
C SER A 22 4.98 -6.17 12.78
N ASP A 23 4.33 -6.04 11.63
CA ASP A 23 5.02 -5.80 10.36
C ASP A 23 5.31 -4.30 10.23
N GLU A 24 6.57 -3.94 10.43
CA GLU A 24 7.04 -2.55 10.44
C GLU A 24 7.82 -2.21 9.16
N VAL A 25 7.55 -2.88 8.04
CA VAL A 25 8.22 -2.66 6.76
C VAL A 25 8.12 -1.21 6.23
N TYR A 26 7.14 -0.44 6.69
CA TYR A 26 6.96 0.96 6.34
C TYR A 26 7.48 1.96 7.40
N SER A 27 8.13 1.49 8.47
CA SER A 27 8.64 2.33 9.57
C SER A 27 9.52 3.50 9.10
N GLY A 28 10.38 3.28 8.09
CA GLY A 28 11.23 4.31 7.50
C GLY A 28 10.49 5.35 6.64
N THR A 29 9.23 5.11 6.30
CA THR A 29 8.44 5.95 5.37
C THR A 29 7.48 6.92 6.07
N ASN A 30 7.53 7.06 7.40
CA ASN A 30 6.74 8.07 8.09
C ASN A 30 7.28 9.47 7.77
N PHE A 31 6.47 10.28 7.09
CA PHE A 31 6.85 11.58 6.56
C PHE A 31 6.09 12.76 7.18
N ASP A 32 5.04 12.51 7.98
CA ASP A 32 4.27 13.54 8.68
C ASP A 32 3.97 13.16 10.14
N SER A 33 3.37 14.09 10.89
CA SER A 33 2.90 13.87 12.26
C SER A 33 1.50 13.22 12.29
N PRO A 34 1.18 12.40 13.31
CA PRO A 34 2.03 12.00 14.43
C PRO A 34 3.19 11.08 13.98
N GLY A 35 4.28 11.04 14.76
CA GLY A 35 5.43 10.19 14.45
C GLY A 35 5.08 8.69 14.52
N PHE A 36 5.87 7.89 13.80
CA PHE A 36 5.80 6.43 13.88
C PHE A 36 6.19 5.94 15.28
N ILE A 37 5.38 5.04 15.84
CA ILE A 37 5.64 4.35 17.10
C ILE A 37 5.88 2.88 16.76
N SER A 38 7.05 2.35 17.11
CA SER A 38 7.32 0.91 16.98
C SER A 38 6.61 0.14 18.09
N VAL A 39 6.22 -1.11 17.83
CA VAL A 39 5.71 -2.02 18.87
C VAL A 39 6.72 -2.18 20.01
N MET A 40 8.03 -2.08 19.72
CA MET A 40 9.09 -2.16 20.72
C MET A 40 9.07 -0.97 21.68
N GLU A 41 8.74 0.22 21.18
CA GLU A 41 8.54 1.42 21.99
C GLU A 41 7.27 1.31 22.83
N ALA A 42 6.17 0.85 22.21
CA ALA A 42 4.92 0.59 22.92
C ALA A 42 5.09 -0.39 24.10
N MET A 43 5.98 -1.37 23.92
CA MET A 43 6.26 -2.45 24.86
C MET A 43 7.23 -2.11 25.99
N GLN A 44 7.90 -0.95 25.99
CA GLN A 44 8.95 -0.64 26.98
C GLN A 44 8.49 -0.76 28.45
N SER A 45 7.22 -0.43 28.74
CA SER A 45 6.63 -0.54 30.08
C SER A 45 6.01 -1.91 30.39
N ARG A 46 5.99 -2.86 29.45
CA ARG A 46 5.24 -4.12 29.50
C ARG A 46 6.13 -5.36 29.27
N LYS A 47 7.30 -5.40 29.93
CA LYS A 47 8.33 -6.44 29.68
C LYS A 47 7.85 -7.88 29.86
N ASN A 48 6.83 -8.11 30.67
CA ASN A 48 6.25 -9.44 30.93
C ASN A 48 5.67 -10.11 29.67
N VAL A 49 5.26 -9.36 28.64
CA VAL A 49 4.70 -9.94 27.40
C VAL A 49 5.63 -9.86 26.19
N ALA A 50 6.88 -9.44 26.40
CA ALA A 50 7.87 -9.29 25.33
C ALA A 50 8.16 -10.59 24.56
N HIS A 51 8.03 -11.75 25.20
CA HIS A 51 8.24 -13.07 24.56
C HIS A 51 7.13 -13.47 23.56
N ARG A 52 6.05 -12.68 23.44
CA ARG A 52 4.94 -12.91 22.50
C ARG A 52 4.83 -11.83 21.44
N VAL A 53 5.67 -10.82 21.51
CA VAL A 53 5.72 -9.72 20.54
C VAL A 53 6.89 -9.94 19.62
N HIS A 54 6.60 -9.99 18.33
CA HIS A 54 7.57 -10.22 17.28
C HIS A 54 7.48 -9.09 16.26
N LEU A 55 8.60 -8.72 15.66
CA LEU A 55 8.68 -7.68 14.66
C LEU A 55 9.20 -8.28 13.36
N VAL A 56 8.56 -7.91 12.26
CA VAL A 56 8.98 -8.24 10.89
C VAL A 56 9.36 -6.96 10.19
N TYR A 57 10.48 -6.98 9.47
CA TYR A 57 11.00 -5.81 8.77
C TYR A 57 11.69 -6.19 7.45
N SER A 58 11.80 -5.24 6.53
CA SER A 58 12.50 -5.41 5.26
C SER A 58 12.95 -4.06 4.69
N LEU A 59 14.10 -4.06 4.01
CA LEU A 59 14.66 -2.89 3.32
C LEU A 59 13.97 -2.61 1.96
N SER A 60 12.88 -3.32 1.68
CA SER A 60 12.22 -3.28 0.37
C SER A 60 11.51 -1.96 0.08
N LYS A 61 11.04 -1.26 1.12
CA LYS A 61 10.09 -0.13 0.97
C LYS A 61 10.70 1.20 1.35
N ASP A 62 11.47 1.23 2.42
CA ASP A 62 12.13 2.44 2.88
C ASP A 62 13.42 2.74 2.11
N LEU A 63 14.28 1.74 1.89
CA LEU A 63 15.49 1.88 1.07
C LEU A 63 15.22 1.69 -0.43
N GLY A 64 14.04 1.22 -0.80
CA GLY A 64 13.68 0.96 -2.20
C GLY A 64 14.48 -0.19 -2.81
N LEU A 65 14.88 -1.18 -2.02
CA LEU A 65 15.67 -2.33 -2.46
C LEU A 65 14.88 -3.64 -2.43
N PRO A 66 13.67 -3.72 -3.02
CA PRO A 66 12.91 -4.96 -2.98
C PRO A 66 13.73 -6.08 -3.60
N GLY A 67 14.41 -5.81 -4.74
CA GLY A 67 15.22 -6.74 -5.53
C GLY A 67 16.28 -7.53 -4.73
N PHE A 68 16.76 -6.97 -3.63
CA PHE A 68 17.84 -7.54 -2.83
C PHE A 68 17.36 -8.58 -1.82
N ARG A 69 16.03 -8.76 -1.67
CA ARG A 69 15.42 -9.82 -0.85
C ARG A 69 15.91 -9.82 0.61
N VAL A 70 16.02 -8.63 1.20
CA VAL A 70 16.46 -8.48 2.60
C VAL A 70 15.26 -8.32 3.53
N GLY A 71 15.04 -9.33 4.35
CA GLY A 71 14.05 -9.34 5.43
C GLY A 71 14.70 -9.70 6.76
N ALA A 72 14.07 -9.27 7.85
CA ALA A 72 14.50 -9.57 9.21
C ALA A 72 13.30 -9.93 10.07
N ILE A 73 13.52 -10.90 10.97
CA ILE A 73 12.60 -11.24 12.06
C ILE A 73 13.33 -10.87 13.35
N TYR A 74 12.66 -10.11 14.21
CA TYR A 74 13.14 -9.77 15.54
C TYR A 74 12.15 -10.30 16.58
N SER A 75 12.69 -10.95 17.61
CA SER A 75 11.89 -11.59 18.66
C SER A 75 12.71 -11.70 19.95
N ASN A 76 12.07 -11.45 21.09
CA ASN A 76 12.65 -11.72 22.42
C ASN A 76 12.40 -13.17 22.88
N ASN A 77 11.78 -14.00 22.05
CA ASN A 77 11.55 -15.40 22.33
C ASN A 77 12.63 -16.25 21.65
N GLU A 78 13.53 -16.80 22.45
CA GLU A 78 14.67 -17.60 21.97
C GLU A 78 14.24 -18.83 21.17
N THR A 79 13.10 -19.44 21.50
CA THR A 79 12.57 -20.59 20.76
C THR A 79 12.17 -20.18 19.35
N VAL A 80 11.49 -19.02 19.22
CA VAL A 80 11.13 -18.45 17.92
C VAL A 80 12.38 -18.07 17.13
N VAL A 81 13.37 -17.45 17.77
CA VAL A 81 14.64 -17.08 17.11
C VAL A 81 15.34 -18.34 16.59
N ALA A 82 15.52 -19.36 17.43
CA ALA A 82 16.19 -20.61 17.03
C ALA A 82 15.46 -21.33 15.89
N ALA A 83 14.13 -21.39 15.93
CA ALA A 83 13.34 -22.00 14.87
C ALA A 83 13.43 -21.18 13.56
N ALA A 84 13.28 -19.86 13.64
CA ALA A 84 13.37 -18.96 12.50
C ALA A 84 14.76 -18.99 11.85
N THR A 85 15.84 -19.08 12.64
CA THR A 85 17.21 -19.22 12.12
C THR A 85 17.41 -20.54 11.37
N LYS A 86 16.82 -21.65 11.84
CA LYS A 86 16.88 -22.93 11.10
C LYS A 86 16.09 -22.85 9.79
N MET A 87 14.90 -22.25 9.83
CA MET A 87 14.05 -22.06 8.65
C MET A 87 14.61 -21.05 7.65
N SER A 88 15.41 -20.08 8.09
CA SER A 88 16.01 -19.08 7.19
C SER A 88 16.95 -19.70 6.16
N SER A 89 17.45 -20.93 6.40
CA SER A 89 18.22 -21.71 5.42
C SER A 89 17.53 -21.84 4.05
N PHE A 90 16.20 -21.82 3.99
CA PHE A 90 15.43 -21.88 2.74
C PHE A 90 15.32 -20.55 1.99
N GLY A 91 15.81 -19.45 2.57
CA GLY A 91 15.64 -18.10 2.03
C GLY A 91 16.71 -17.13 2.53
N LEU A 92 17.97 -17.60 2.64
CA LEU A 92 19.07 -16.77 3.11
C LEU A 92 19.31 -15.58 2.18
N VAL A 93 19.60 -14.43 2.78
CA VAL A 93 20.06 -13.25 2.05
C VAL A 93 21.41 -13.57 1.41
N SER A 94 21.59 -13.21 0.14
CA SER A 94 22.88 -13.34 -0.56
C SER A 94 24.03 -12.73 0.26
N SER A 95 25.12 -13.48 0.44
CA SER A 95 26.28 -13.02 1.20
C SER A 95 26.90 -11.75 0.61
N GLN A 96 26.90 -11.61 -0.73
CA GLN A 96 27.33 -10.39 -1.41
C GLN A 96 26.44 -9.20 -1.04
N THR A 97 25.12 -9.40 -1.01
CA THR A 97 24.16 -8.37 -0.58
C THR A 97 24.36 -8.00 0.88
N GLN A 98 24.60 -8.97 1.77
CA GLN A 98 24.90 -8.72 3.18
C GLN A 98 26.16 -7.86 3.35
N TYR A 99 27.24 -8.20 2.62
CA TYR A 99 28.48 -7.43 2.64
C TYR A 99 28.25 -5.99 2.17
N LEU A 100 27.63 -5.79 1.01
CA LEU A 100 27.33 -4.47 0.46
C LEU A 100 26.50 -3.62 1.44
N LEU A 101 25.42 -4.17 1.97
CA LEU A 101 24.52 -3.44 2.86
C LEU A 101 25.12 -3.18 4.22
N SER A 102 25.99 -4.07 4.73
CA SER A 102 26.74 -3.80 5.96
C SER A 102 27.63 -2.58 5.82
N ALA A 103 28.31 -2.41 4.68
CA ALA A 103 29.13 -1.22 4.41
C ALA A 103 28.26 0.04 4.29
N LEU A 104 27.17 -0.03 3.53
CA LEU A 104 26.25 1.08 3.31
C LEU A 104 25.58 1.56 4.61
N LEU A 105 25.06 0.64 5.42
CA LEU A 105 24.31 0.94 6.65
C LEU A 105 25.21 1.27 7.85
N SER A 106 26.51 0.95 7.76
CA SER A 106 27.49 1.34 8.78
C SER A 106 27.86 2.82 8.67
N ASP A 107 27.75 3.42 7.48
CA ASP A 107 27.91 4.86 7.29
C ASP A 107 26.71 5.61 7.90
N LYS A 108 26.94 6.22 9.07
CA LYS A 108 25.92 6.92 9.84
C LYS A 108 25.50 8.25 9.22
N GLU A 109 26.41 8.95 8.54
CA GLU A 109 26.08 10.21 7.88
C GLU A 109 25.22 9.96 6.64
N LEU A 110 25.57 8.93 5.85
CA LEU A 110 24.74 8.49 4.74
C LEU A 110 23.35 8.03 5.23
N SER A 111 23.29 7.18 6.26
CA SER A 111 22.02 6.68 6.80
C SER A 111 21.12 7.81 7.30
N ARG A 112 21.68 8.78 8.02
CA ARG A 112 20.94 9.92 8.57
C ARG A 112 20.43 10.84 7.45
N SER A 113 21.29 11.18 6.50
CA SER A 113 20.92 12.04 5.37
C SER A 113 19.88 11.38 4.47
N TYR A 114 20.01 10.06 4.23
CA TYR A 114 19.03 9.28 3.47
C TYR A 114 17.64 9.34 4.10
N ILE A 115 17.50 9.10 5.41
CA ILE A 115 16.19 9.10 6.08
C ILE A 115 15.53 10.48 5.97
N VAL A 116 16.27 11.56 6.21
CA VAL A 116 15.74 12.93 6.12
C VAL A 116 15.27 13.24 4.70
N GLU A 117 16.12 12.95 3.71
CA GLU A 117 15.82 13.25 2.31
C GLU A 117 14.69 12.37 1.76
N ASN A 118 14.63 11.09 2.14
CA ASN A 118 13.57 10.18 1.74
C ASN A 118 12.22 10.66 2.28
N ARG A 119 12.15 11.01 3.57
CA ARG A 119 10.92 11.55 4.17
C ARG A 119 10.47 12.85 3.49
N ARG A 120 11.39 13.76 3.21
CA ARG A 120 11.10 15.02 2.49
C ARG A 120 10.49 14.74 1.12
N ARG A 121 11.13 13.88 0.31
CA ARG A 121 10.65 13.56 -1.05
C ARG A 121 9.34 12.79 -1.06
N ILE A 122 9.15 11.86 -0.13
CA ILE A 122 7.88 11.13 0.01
C ILE A 122 6.76 12.11 0.36
N LYS A 123 6.99 13.04 1.31
CA LYS A 123 6.00 14.08 1.65
C LYS A 123 5.66 14.96 0.45
N GLU A 124 6.64 15.43 -0.29
CA GLU A 124 6.41 16.26 -1.47
C GLU A 124 5.55 15.56 -2.53
N ARG A 125 5.83 14.27 -2.77
CA ARG A 125 5.05 13.44 -3.71
C ARG A 125 3.65 13.15 -3.19
N HIS A 126 3.52 12.84 -1.90
CA HIS A 126 2.23 12.67 -1.24
C HIS A 126 1.37 13.93 -1.39
N ASP A 127 1.91 15.09 -1.01
CA ASP A 127 1.15 16.34 -1.02
C ASP A 127 0.79 16.77 -2.45
N LEU A 128 1.63 16.44 -3.44
CA LEU A 128 1.30 16.63 -4.86
C LEU A 128 0.09 15.78 -5.29
N LEU A 129 0.06 14.49 -4.91
CA LEU A 129 -1.08 13.62 -5.19
C LEU A 129 -2.34 14.12 -4.49
N VAL A 130 -2.27 14.39 -3.18
CA VAL A 130 -3.43 14.80 -2.37
C VAL A 130 -4.04 16.10 -2.91
N ARG A 131 -3.24 17.15 -3.14
CA ARG A 131 -3.74 18.39 -3.75
C ARG A 131 -4.28 18.17 -5.16
N GLY A 132 -3.71 17.22 -5.90
CA GLY A 132 -4.21 16.79 -7.20
C GLY A 132 -5.62 16.23 -7.12
N LEU A 133 -5.83 15.25 -6.23
CA LEU A 133 -7.12 14.60 -6.01
C LEU A 133 -8.18 15.58 -5.49
N GLU A 134 -7.81 16.45 -4.55
CA GLU A 134 -8.74 17.46 -4.02
C GLU A 134 -9.28 18.38 -5.11
N ARG A 135 -8.43 18.78 -6.08
CA ARG A 135 -8.86 19.59 -7.25
C ARG A 135 -9.87 18.86 -8.13
N THR A 136 -9.76 17.54 -8.26
CA THR A 136 -10.73 16.73 -9.02
C THR A 136 -12.01 16.43 -8.21
N GLY A 137 -12.05 16.85 -6.94
CA GLY A 137 -13.15 16.56 -6.03
C GLY A 137 -13.12 15.15 -5.44
N ILE A 138 -11.96 14.48 -5.51
CA ILE A 138 -11.72 13.17 -4.90
C ILE A 138 -10.98 13.37 -3.58
N SER A 139 -11.46 12.73 -2.52
CA SER A 139 -10.82 12.81 -1.19
C SER A 139 -9.98 11.56 -0.93
N CYS A 140 -9.05 11.65 0.02
CA CYS A 140 -8.29 10.52 0.51
C CYS A 140 -8.28 10.49 2.04
N LEU A 141 -8.15 9.29 2.60
CA LEU A 141 -7.88 9.13 4.01
C LEU A 141 -6.56 9.84 4.35
N LYS A 142 -6.57 10.68 5.38
CA LYS A 142 -5.38 11.38 5.85
C LYS A 142 -4.33 10.36 6.28
N SER A 143 -3.17 10.39 5.63
CA SER A 143 -2.03 9.52 5.94
C SER A 143 -0.78 10.34 6.26
N ASN A 144 0.11 9.74 7.05
CA ASN A 144 1.39 10.31 7.51
C ASN A 144 2.58 9.41 7.18
N ALA A 145 2.33 8.25 6.56
CA ALA A 145 3.33 7.24 6.24
C ALA A 145 2.90 6.43 5.00
N GLY A 146 3.84 5.62 4.50
CA GLY A 146 3.62 4.75 3.35
C GLY A 146 4.01 5.39 2.02
N LEU A 147 3.74 4.65 0.95
CA LEU A 147 4.12 5.01 -0.43
C LEU A 147 2.88 5.13 -1.35
N PHE A 148 1.71 5.24 -0.72
CA PHE A 148 0.40 5.24 -1.35
C PHE A 148 -0.61 6.02 -0.51
N CYS A 149 -1.69 6.47 -1.14
CA CYS A 149 -2.87 7.01 -0.48
C CYS A 149 -4.04 6.04 -0.59
N TRP A 150 -4.91 6.06 0.42
CA TRP A 150 -6.19 5.36 0.40
C TRP A 150 -7.27 6.35 -0.02
N VAL A 151 -7.74 6.21 -1.26
CA VAL A 151 -8.53 7.22 -1.98
C VAL A 151 -10.00 6.82 -2.00
N ASP A 152 -10.88 7.77 -1.67
CA ASP A 152 -12.33 7.57 -1.63
C ASP A 152 -12.96 8.00 -2.96
N MET A 153 -13.38 7.01 -3.75
CA MET A 153 -14.07 7.20 -5.01
C MET A 153 -15.53 6.72 -4.96
N ARG A 154 -16.12 6.58 -3.77
CA ARG A 154 -17.50 6.08 -3.58
C ARG A 154 -18.53 6.87 -4.39
N HIS A 155 -18.35 8.19 -4.49
CA HIS A 155 -19.22 9.09 -5.26
C HIS A 155 -19.18 8.89 -6.79
N LEU A 156 -18.17 8.16 -7.29
CA LEU A 156 -18.00 7.81 -8.71
C LEU A 156 -18.57 6.41 -9.04
N LEU A 157 -18.95 5.63 -8.02
CA LEU A 157 -19.61 4.35 -8.24
C LEU A 157 -20.99 4.56 -8.88
N LYS A 158 -21.36 3.67 -9.81
CA LYS A 158 -22.74 3.61 -10.34
C LYS A 158 -23.69 2.97 -9.34
N SER A 159 -23.21 1.98 -8.60
CA SER A 159 -23.91 1.26 -7.54
C SER A 159 -22.94 1.04 -6.38
N ASN A 160 -23.43 1.21 -5.15
CA ASN A 160 -22.62 1.03 -3.94
C ASN A 160 -22.44 -0.46 -3.62
N THR A 161 -21.70 -1.17 -4.48
CA THR A 161 -21.51 -2.63 -4.51
C THR A 161 -20.10 -2.95 -5.01
N PHE A 162 -19.55 -4.11 -4.68
CA PHE A 162 -18.23 -4.52 -5.18
C PHE A 162 -18.20 -4.69 -6.71
N GLU A 163 -19.33 -5.05 -7.33
CA GLU A 163 -19.48 -5.07 -8.78
C GLU A 163 -19.31 -3.66 -9.36
N GLY A 164 -19.92 -2.66 -8.72
CA GLY A 164 -19.77 -1.25 -9.07
C GLY A 164 -18.32 -0.75 -8.91
N GLU A 165 -17.62 -1.19 -7.86
CA GLU A 165 -16.18 -0.93 -7.68
C GLU A 165 -15.35 -1.53 -8.82
N MET A 166 -15.61 -2.79 -9.20
CA MET A 166 -14.90 -3.47 -10.27
C MET A 166 -15.20 -2.87 -11.65
N GLU A 167 -16.40 -2.36 -11.88
CA GLU A 167 -16.71 -1.56 -13.08
C GLU A 167 -15.89 -0.28 -13.15
N LEU A 168 -15.85 0.49 -12.05
CA LEU A 168 -15.05 1.71 -11.96
C LEU A 168 -13.57 1.41 -12.16
N TRP A 169 -13.04 0.35 -11.52
CA TRP A 169 -11.68 -0.10 -11.69
C TRP A 169 -11.34 -0.43 -13.15
N LYS A 170 -12.20 -1.20 -13.84
CA LYS A 170 -12.01 -1.49 -15.27
C LYS A 170 -11.99 -0.21 -16.11
N THR A 171 -12.85 0.76 -15.82
CA THR A 171 -12.82 2.06 -16.48
C THR A 171 -11.50 2.80 -16.22
N MET A 172 -11.00 2.82 -14.98
CA MET A 172 -9.69 3.41 -14.64
C MET A 172 -8.56 2.78 -15.46
N VAL A 173 -8.52 1.44 -15.54
CA VAL A 173 -7.46 0.73 -16.25
C VAL A 173 -7.58 0.93 -17.77
N TYR A 174 -8.75 0.67 -18.36
CA TYR A 174 -8.90 0.59 -19.82
C TYR A 174 -9.18 1.92 -20.51
N GLN A 175 -9.83 2.88 -19.83
CA GLN A 175 -10.23 4.16 -20.44
C GLN A 175 -9.34 5.30 -19.96
N VAL A 176 -9.08 5.38 -18.65
CA VAL A 176 -8.20 6.43 -18.08
C VAL A 176 -6.72 6.07 -18.23
N GLY A 177 -6.42 4.77 -18.33
CA GLY A 177 -5.04 4.27 -18.46
C GLY A 177 -4.27 4.35 -17.15
N LEU A 178 -4.94 4.18 -16.01
CA LEU A 178 -4.36 4.19 -14.67
C LEU A 178 -4.54 2.84 -13.99
N ASN A 179 -3.43 2.23 -13.58
CA ASN A 179 -3.45 0.99 -12.82
C ASN A 179 -3.42 1.29 -11.32
N ILE A 180 -4.58 1.17 -10.67
CA ILE A 180 -4.77 1.36 -9.23
C ILE A 180 -5.35 0.08 -8.61
N SER A 181 -5.16 -0.13 -7.31
CA SER A 181 -5.70 -1.34 -6.64
C SER A 181 -7.09 -1.04 -6.07
N PRO A 182 -8.14 -1.82 -6.40
CA PRO A 182 -9.46 -1.68 -5.79
C PRO A 182 -9.44 -2.14 -4.33
N GLY A 183 -10.34 -1.59 -3.53
CA GLY A 183 -10.42 -1.82 -2.08
C GLY A 183 -10.69 -3.29 -1.73
N SER A 184 -11.50 -3.95 -2.54
CA SER A 184 -11.77 -5.39 -2.47
C SER A 184 -10.50 -6.26 -2.51
N SER A 185 -9.47 -5.86 -3.27
CA SER A 185 -8.18 -6.58 -3.31
C SER A 185 -7.41 -6.50 -1.98
N CYS A 186 -7.79 -5.59 -1.09
CA CYS A 186 -7.24 -5.46 0.27
C CYS A 186 -8.25 -5.89 1.34
N HIS A 187 -9.31 -6.61 0.96
CA HIS A 187 -10.39 -7.04 1.86
C HIS A 187 -11.06 -5.87 2.60
N CYS A 188 -11.23 -4.73 1.93
CA CYS A 188 -12.04 -3.64 2.46
C CYS A 188 -13.52 -4.05 2.45
N ASP A 189 -14.21 -3.88 3.58
CA ASP A 189 -15.63 -4.23 3.72
C ASP A 189 -16.58 -3.26 3.00
N GLU A 190 -16.08 -2.07 2.64
CA GLU A 190 -16.83 -1.05 1.91
C GLU A 190 -16.32 -0.91 0.47
N PRO A 191 -17.19 -0.97 -0.56
CA PRO A 191 -16.77 -0.71 -1.93
C PRO A 191 -16.45 0.77 -2.17
N GLY A 192 -15.62 1.05 -3.16
CA GLY A 192 -15.32 2.41 -3.66
C GLY A 192 -14.04 3.03 -3.13
N TRP A 193 -13.27 2.27 -2.35
CA TRP A 193 -11.93 2.66 -1.93
C TRP A 193 -10.88 2.16 -2.92
N PHE A 194 -9.81 2.93 -3.11
CA PHE A 194 -8.71 2.57 -4.01
C PHE A 194 -7.36 2.92 -3.40
N ARG A 195 -6.37 2.04 -3.58
CA ARG A 195 -4.96 2.32 -3.24
C ARG A 195 -4.24 2.89 -4.45
N VAL A 196 -3.71 4.11 -4.31
CA VAL A 196 -2.95 4.80 -5.34
C VAL A 196 -1.52 5.03 -4.86
N CYS A 197 -0.55 4.38 -5.51
CA CYS A 197 0.86 4.55 -5.22
C CYS A 197 1.42 5.82 -5.89
N PHE A 198 2.32 6.54 -5.21
CA PHE A 198 2.91 7.79 -5.72
C PHE A 198 4.44 7.83 -5.70
N ALA A 199 5.10 6.87 -5.06
CA ALA A 199 6.54 6.93 -4.82
C ALA A 199 7.43 6.39 -5.96
N ASN A 200 6.85 5.74 -6.97
CA ASN A 200 7.60 5.06 -8.04
C ASN A 200 7.59 5.79 -9.40
N MET A 201 7.13 7.04 -9.45
CA MET A 201 7.07 7.82 -10.69
C MET A 201 7.58 9.25 -10.51
N SER A 202 7.84 9.91 -11.63
CA SER A 202 8.26 11.32 -11.65
C SER A 202 7.10 12.26 -11.30
N ALA A 203 7.41 13.55 -11.08
CA ALA A 203 6.39 14.56 -10.79
C ALA A 203 5.42 14.70 -11.97
N GLU A 204 5.99 14.75 -13.16
CA GLU A 204 5.34 15.00 -14.43
C GLU A 204 4.40 13.82 -14.76
N THR A 205 4.83 12.60 -14.47
CA THR A 205 3.98 11.40 -14.64
C THR A 205 2.80 11.42 -13.68
N LEU A 206 3.03 11.84 -12.43
CA LEU A 206 1.98 11.94 -11.42
C LEU A 206 0.97 13.06 -11.77
N GLU A 207 1.44 14.20 -12.25
CA GLU A 207 0.60 15.30 -12.74
C GLU A 207 -0.24 14.89 -13.95
N LEU A 208 0.35 14.18 -14.91
CA LEU A 208 -0.39 13.62 -16.05
C LEU A 208 -1.46 12.63 -15.60
N ALA A 209 -1.17 11.79 -14.60
CA ALA A 209 -2.16 10.87 -14.04
C ALA A 209 -3.32 11.62 -13.36
N ILE A 210 -3.02 12.70 -12.61
CA ILE A 210 -4.04 13.58 -12.02
C ILE A 210 -4.87 14.24 -13.12
N GLN A 211 -4.26 14.74 -14.19
CA GLN A 211 -4.99 15.37 -15.29
C GLN A 211 -5.96 14.40 -15.97
N ARG A 212 -5.52 13.18 -16.27
CA ARG A 212 -6.39 12.14 -16.85
C ARG A 212 -7.58 11.82 -15.95
N LEU A 213 -7.34 11.80 -14.64
CA LEU A 213 -8.39 11.58 -13.65
C LEU A 213 -9.37 12.75 -13.59
N ASP A 214 -8.88 13.99 -13.67
CA ASP A 214 -9.71 15.19 -13.72
C ASP A 214 -10.63 15.18 -14.94
N ASP A 215 -10.07 14.95 -16.13
CA ASP A 215 -10.82 14.83 -17.38
C ASP A 215 -11.93 13.77 -17.28
N PHE A 216 -11.61 12.63 -16.66
CA PHE A 216 -12.58 11.57 -16.40
C PHE A 216 -13.71 12.03 -15.46
N VAL A 217 -13.39 12.68 -14.34
CA VAL A 217 -14.39 13.15 -13.38
C VAL A 217 -15.31 14.21 -14.01
N VAL A 218 -14.74 15.13 -14.79
CA VAL A 218 -15.51 16.14 -15.53
C VAL A 218 -16.48 15.47 -16.51
N SER A 219 -16.03 14.45 -17.26
CA SER A 219 -16.89 13.70 -18.18
C SER A 219 -18.06 13.00 -17.46
N CYS A 220 -17.84 12.47 -16.25
CA CYS A 220 -18.88 11.83 -15.45
C CYS A 220 -19.94 12.83 -14.95
N ARG A 221 -19.52 14.06 -14.61
CA ARG A 221 -20.45 15.14 -14.20
C ARG A 221 -21.33 15.58 -15.37
N GLY A 222 -20.76 15.72 -16.57
CA GLY A 222 -21.51 16.05 -17.78
C GLY A 222 -22.61 15.03 -18.11
N HIS A 223 -22.34 13.74 -17.91
CA HIS A 223 -23.35 12.68 -18.11
C HIS A 223 -24.46 12.65 -17.06
N LYS A 224 -24.19 13.05 -15.81
CA LYS A 224 -25.24 13.19 -14.78
C LYS A 224 -26.21 14.33 -15.09
N VAL A 225 -25.75 15.41 -15.75
CA VAL A 225 -26.61 16.55 -16.15
C VAL A 225 -27.53 16.19 -17.33
N VAL A 226 -27.02 15.47 -18.33
CA VAL A 226 -27.80 15.12 -19.54
C VAL A 226 -28.88 14.07 -19.27
N CYS A 227 -28.72 13.19 -18.26
CA CYS A 227 -29.75 12.19 -17.94
C CYS A 227 -31.02 12.76 -17.28
N ASN A 228 -31.04 14.04 -16.89
CA ASN A 228 -32.26 14.71 -16.42
C ASN A 228 -33.12 15.31 -17.56
N SER A 229 -32.61 15.31 -18.80
CA SER A 229 -33.38 15.64 -20.00
C SER A 229 -33.43 14.41 -20.89
N GLY A 230 -34.56 13.68 -20.81
CA GLY A 230 -34.74 12.40 -21.51
C GLY A 230 -34.35 12.46 -22.98
N CYS A 231 -33.21 11.86 -23.32
CA CYS A 231 -32.87 11.55 -24.71
C CYS A 231 -32.06 10.26 -24.80
N ARG A 232 -32.62 9.29 -25.51
CA ARG A 232 -32.14 7.91 -25.63
C ARG A 232 -31.05 7.85 -26.70
N MET A 233 -29.78 7.77 -26.32
CA MET A 233 -28.68 7.56 -27.29
C MET A 233 -28.19 6.10 -27.29
N GLN A 234 -28.14 5.53 -28.49
CA GLN A 234 -27.66 4.17 -28.78
C GLN A 234 -26.16 4.03 -28.48
N ARG A 235 -25.80 2.98 -27.74
CA ARG A 235 -24.41 2.60 -27.44
C ARG A 235 -23.76 1.91 -28.64
N LYS A 236 -22.70 2.50 -29.21
CA LYS A 236 -21.72 1.74 -30.02
C LYS A 236 -20.72 1.05 -29.08
N LYS A 237 -20.56 -0.27 -29.21
CA LYS A 237 -19.54 -1.05 -28.49
C LYS A 237 -18.16 -0.75 -29.09
N PRO A 238 -17.12 -0.46 -28.29
CA PRO A 238 -15.76 -0.45 -28.80
C PRO A 238 -15.29 -1.90 -29.04
N SER A 239 -14.68 -2.14 -30.20
CA SER A 239 -14.05 -3.42 -30.53
C SER A 239 -12.70 -3.55 -29.82
N LEU A 240 -12.56 -4.55 -28.95
CA LEU A 240 -11.28 -4.92 -28.36
C LEU A 240 -10.38 -5.57 -29.44
N PRO A 241 -9.07 -5.27 -29.49
CA PRO A 241 -8.16 -5.90 -30.43
C PRO A 241 -7.88 -7.37 -30.01
N LYS A 242 -7.83 -8.27 -31.01
CA LYS A 242 -7.85 -9.75 -30.90
C LYS A 242 -6.72 -10.42 -30.11
N TRP A 243 -5.69 -9.69 -29.68
CA TRP A 243 -4.49 -10.25 -29.04
C TRP A 243 -4.59 -10.34 -27.50
N ILE A 244 -5.72 -9.93 -26.91
CA ILE A 244 -5.94 -9.89 -25.45
C ILE A 244 -6.73 -11.10 -24.92
N LEU A 245 -7.08 -12.09 -25.76
CA LEU A 245 -7.92 -13.24 -25.37
C LEU A 245 -7.17 -14.55 -25.06
N THR A 246 -5.85 -14.54 -24.88
CA THR A 246 -5.10 -15.74 -24.48
C THR A 246 -4.51 -15.60 -23.10
N LEU A 247 -5.36 -15.79 -22.08
CA LEU A 247 -4.95 -16.30 -20.78
C LEU A 247 -5.36 -17.78 -20.74
N PRO A 248 -4.48 -18.72 -20.34
CA PRO A 248 -4.81 -20.14 -20.31
C PRO A 248 -5.79 -20.41 -19.16
N SER A 249 -7.04 -20.66 -19.49
CA SER A 249 -8.01 -21.27 -18.59
C SER A 249 -7.80 -22.77 -18.53
N SER A 250 -7.65 -23.29 -17.31
CA SER A 250 -8.03 -24.63 -16.86
C SER A 250 -7.57 -25.83 -17.69
N ASP A 251 -6.48 -26.46 -17.26
CA ASP A 251 -6.37 -27.92 -17.24
C ASP A 251 -5.68 -28.34 -15.93
N ARG A 252 -6.50 -28.52 -14.90
CA ARG A 252 -6.18 -29.34 -13.71
C ARG A 252 -7.42 -30.11 -13.31
N MET A 253 -7.74 -31.12 -14.12
CA MET A 253 -8.50 -32.28 -13.70
C MET A 253 -7.84 -33.48 -14.37
N LEU A 254 -7.52 -34.49 -13.56
CA LEU A 254 -6.88 -35.77 -13.89
C LEU A 254 -5.34 -35.75 -13.93
N GLU A 255 -4.72 -36.09 -12.82
CA GLU A 255 -3.93 -37.33 -12.69
C GLU A 255 -3.53 -37.59 -11.23
N ARG A 256 -3.33 -38.87 -10.96
CA ARG A 256 -3.15 -39.54 -9.65
C ARG A 256 -1.79 -39.28 -9.03
#